data_AF-A0A3D5BY40-F1
#
_entry.id   AF-A0A3D5BY40-F1
#
_cell.length_a   1.000
_cell.length_b   1.000
_cell.length_c   1.000
_cell.angle_alpha   90.00
_cell.angle_beta   90.00
_cell.angle_gamma   90.00
#
_symmetry.space_group_name_H-M   'P 1'
#
loop_
_entity.id
_entity.type
_entity.pdbx_description
1 polymer ?
#
loop_
_entity_poly.entity_id
_entity_poly.type
_entity_poly.pdbx_seq_one_letter_code
_entity_poly.pdbx_strand_id
1 'polypeptide(L)' 'MKELVLHGCKINCEEEAQDVLLYVEDKLELDEFETLFDHAKFHDKAYFQDRDGHHYLIEYKGGEYFILEK' A
#
# COMPACT_ATOMS: atom_id res chain seq x y z
N MET A 1 -5.44 -8.67 11.28
CA MET A 1 -5.53 -7.46 10.43
C MET A 1 -5.38 -6.23 11.30
N LYS A 2 -4.49 -5.30 10.92
CA LYS A 2 -4.35 -3.98 11.55
C LYS A 2 -4.76 -2.91 10.55
N GLU A 3 -5.47 -1.90 11.05
CA GLU A 3 -5.85 -0.68 10.30
C GLU A 3 -4.78 0.40 10.58
N LEU A 4 -4.35 1.09 9.53
CA LEU A 4 -3.51 2.30 9.60
C LEU A 4 -4.15 3.42 8.78
N VAL A 5 -3.95 4.68 9.20
CA VAL A 5 -4.31 5.86 8.42
C VAL A 5 -3.04 6.55 7.97
N LEU A 6 -2.80 6.61 6.66
CA LEU A 6 -1.59 7.18 6.07
C LEU A 6 -1.99 8.19 4.98
N HIS A 7 -1.53 9.43 5.09
CA HIS A 7 -1.93 10.55 4.22
C HIS A 7 -3.46 10.65 3.98
N GLY A 8 -4.26 10.36 5.02
CA GLY A 8 -5.73 10.39 4.95
C GLY A 8 -6.38 9.16 4.31
N CYS A 9 -5.61 8.18 3.85
CA CYS A 9 -6.10 6.89 3.35
C CYS A 9 -6.11 5.85 4.46
N LYS A 10 -7.19 5.05 4.52
CA LYS A 10 -7.26 3.85 5.38
C LYS A 10 -6.61 2.66 4.66
N ILE A 11 -5.64 2.06 5.32
CA ILE A 11 -4.88 0.93 4.82
C ILE A 11 -5.06 -0.24 5.78
N ASN A 12 -5.51 -1.37 5.25
CA ASN A 12 -5.66 -2.63 5.97
C ASN A 12 -4.54 -3.60 5.57
N CYS A 13 -3.80 -4.10 6.55
CA CYS A 13 -2.72 -5.07 6.32
C CYS A 13 -2.87 -6.32 7.21
N GLU A 14 -2.40 -7.45 6.67
CA GLU A 14 -2.17 -8.66 7.44
C GLU A 14 -0.98 -8.47 8.40
N GLU A 15 -0.94 -9.23 9.51
CA GLU A 15 0.07 -9.02 10.56
C GLU A 15 1.51 -9.29 10.09
N GLU A 16 1.68 -10.14 9.08
CA GLU A 16 2.97 -10.47 8.46
C GLU A 16 3.49 -9.34 7.54
N ALA A 17 2.62 -8.42 7.10
CA ALA A 17 2.98 -7.29 6.24
C ALA A 17 3.43 -6.03 7.01
N GLN A 18 3.81 -6.17 8.29
CA GLN A 18 4.23 -5.03 9.13
C GLN A 18 5.47 -4.30 8.60
N ASP A 19 6.41 -4.99 7.97
CA ASP A 19 7.60 -4.36 7.39
C ASP A 19 7.26 -3.49 6.16
N VAL A 20 6.18 -3.84 5.46
CA VAL A 20 5.66 -3.10 4.30
C VAL A 20 4.99 -1.80 4.73
N LEU A 21 4.30 -1.81 5.87
CA LEU A 21 3.72 -0.62 6.49
C LEU A 21 4.82 0.40 6.84
N LEU A 22 5.95 -0.06 7.40
CA LEU A 22 7.10 0.80 7.68
C LEU A 22 7.71 1.35 6.38
N TYR A 23 7.75 0.57 5.30
CA TYR A 23 8.22 1.05 4.01
C TYR A 23 7.30 2.13 3.41
N VAL A 24 6.00 1.93 3.47
CA VAL A 24 4.98 2.88 2.97
C VAL A 24 4.97 4.17 3.81
N GLU A 25 5.20 4.08 5.13
CA GLU A 25 5.20 5.22 6.04
C GLU A 25 6.51 6.02 6.03
N ASP A 26 7.65 5.36 5.88
CA ASP A 26 8.98 6.00 6.02
C ASP A 26 9.63 6.36 4.67
N LYS A 27 9.25 5.70 3.56
CA LYS A 27 10.09 5.70 2.34
C LYS A 27 9.40 5.92 1.00
N LEU A 28 8.08 5.86 0.93
CA LEU A 28 7.36 6.31 -0.26
C LEU A 28 7.32 7.84 -0.20
N GLU A 29 7.98 8.50 -1.15
CA GLU A 29 7.81 9.95 -1.29
C GLU A 29 6.32 10.25 -1.54
N LEU A 30 5.83 11.37 -1.01
CA LEU A 30 4.40 11.72 -1.05
C LEU A 30 3.82 11.61 -2.48
N ASP A 31 4.58 12.05 -3.48
CA ASP A 31 4.17 12.02 -4.89
C ASP A 31 4.08 10.59 -5.46
N GLU A 32 4.97 9.69 -5.04
CA GLU A 32 4.93 8.27 -5.40
C GLU A 32 3.78 7.57 -4.68
N PHE A 33 3.52 7.91 -3.42
CA PHE A 33 2.37 7.44 -2.66
C PHE A 33 1.05 7.81 -3.34
N GLU A 34 0.85 9.10 -3.65
CA GLU A 34 -0.37 9.57 -4.32
C GLU A 34 -0.57 8.87 -5.67
N THR A 35 0.48 8.80 -6.48
CA THR A 35 0.42 8.15 -7.80
C THR A 35 0.03 6.67 -7.68
N LEU A 36 0.63 5.94 -6.73
CA LEU A 36 0.42 4.51 -6.57
C LEU A 36 -0.97 4.18 -6.03
N PHE A 37 -1.44 4.94 -5.03
CA PHE A 37 -2.77 4.74 -4.43
C PHE A 37 -3.89 5.21 -5.35
N ASP A 38 -3.69 6.31 -6.10
CA ASP A 38 -4.64 6.71 -7.14
C ASP A 38 -4.71 5.65 -8.24
N HIS A 39 -3.57 5.09 -8.67
CA HIS A 39 -3.58 4.01 -9.65
C HIS A 39 -4.41 2.81 -9.15
N ALA A 40 -4.20 2.38 -7.89
CA ALA A 40 -4.97 1.30 -7.30
C ALA A 40 -6.47 1.63 -7.24
N LYS A 41 -6.83 2.88 -6.91
CA LYS A 41 -8.21 3.34 -6.86
C LYS A 41 -8.91 3.36 -8.23
N PHE A 42 -8.19 3.70 -9.30
CA PHE A 42 -8.74 3.75 -10.67
C PHE A 42 -8.73 2.39 -11.38
N HIS A 43 -7.83 1.48 -10.99
CA HIS A 43 -7.60 0.21 -11.69
C HIS A 43 -7.86 -1.03 -10.83
N ASP A 44 -8.49 -0.86 -9.66
CA ASP A 44 -8.71 -1.84 -8.59
C ASP A 44 -7.43 -2.39 -7.94
N LYS A 45 -6.26 -2.20 -8.57
CA LYS A 45 -4.97 -2.68 -8.09
C LYS A 45 -3.76 -1.92 -8.63
N ALA A 46 -2.68 -1.88 -7.87
CA ALA A 46 -1.38 -1.37 -8.26
C ALA A 46 -0.26 -2.30 -7.75
N TYR A 47 0.73 -2.59 -8.61
CA TYR A 47 1.89 -3.38 -8.21
C TYR A 47 3.07 -2.45 -7.95
N PHE A 48 3.86 -2.76 -6.94
CA PHE A 48 5.11 -2.06 -6.68
C PHE A 48 6.17 -3.04 -6.16
N GLN A 49 7.42 -2.64 -6.28
CA GLN A 49 8.55 -3.37 -5.74
C GLN A 49 9.20 -2.48 -4.68
N ASP A 50 9.55 -3.05 -3.53
CA ASP A 50 10.37 -2.33 -2.55
C ASP A 50 11.85 -2.24 -3.02
N ARG A 51 12.71 -1.63 -2.20
CA ARG A 51 14.13 -1.50 -2.53
C ARG A 51 14.93 -2.79 -2.33
N ASP A 52 14.41 -3.72 -1.56
CA ASP A 52 15.04 -5.02 -1.29
C ASP A 52 14.65 -6.07 -2.35
N GLY A 53 13.71 -5.71 -3.23
CA GLY A 53 13.29 -6.49 -4.38
C GLY A 53 11.99 -7.27 -4.16
N HIS A 54 11.34 -7.13 -3.01
CA HIS A 54 10.06 -7.77 -2.71
C HIS A 54 8.92 -7.10 -3.51
N HIS A 55 7.98 -7.92 -3.96
CA HIS A 55 6.86 -7.47 -4.78
C HIS A 55 5.60 -7.41 -3.96
N TYR A 56 4.90 -6.29 -4.10
CA TYR A 56 3.67 -6.01 -3.38
C TYR A 56 2.57 -5.60 -4.34
N LEU A 57 1.35 -5.80 -3.86
CA LEU A 57 0.11 -5.46 -4.53
C LEU A 57 -0.74 -4.62 -3.59
N ILE A 58 -1.09 -3.42 -4.02
CA ILE A 58 -2.14 -2.62 -3.42
C ILE A 58 -3.43 -2.95 -4.13
N GLU A 59 -4.44 -3.48 -3.45
CA GLU A 59 -5.80 -3.64 -3.96
C GLU A 59 -6.71 -2.57 -3.37
N TYR A 60 -7.57 -1.97 -4.19
CA TYR A 60 -8.63 -1.08 -3.73
C TYR A 60 -9.97 -1.80 -3.83
N LYS A 61 -10.62 -2.03 -2.69
CA LYS A 61 -11.88 -2.78 -2.64
C LYS A 61 -12.83 -2.16 -1.63
N GLY A 62 -14.02 -1.77 -2.09
CA GLY A 62 -15.09 -1.29 -1.21
C GLY A 62 -14.77 0.01 -0.46
N GLY A 63 -13.83 0.84 -0.96
CA GLY A 63 -13.42 2.07 -0.29
C GLY A 63 -12.16 1.96 0.56
N GLU A 64 -11.54 0.78 0.60
CA GLU A 64 -10.39 0.48 1.45
C GLU A 64 -9.22 -0.02 0.61
N TYR A 65 -7.99 0.29 1.06
CA TYR A 65 -6.77 -0.23 0.45
C TYR A 65 -6.24 -1.44 1.22
N PHE A 66 -5.79 -2.45 0.50
CA PHE A 66 -5.20 -3.68 1.04
C PHE A 66 -3.83 -3.88 0.42
N ILE A 67 -2.80 -4.07 1.23
CA ILE A 67 -1.45 -4.38 0.72
C ILE A 67 -1.15 -5.86 0.95
N LEU A 68 -0.83 -6.56 -0.14
CA LEU A 68 -0.61 -8.00 -0.20
C LEU A 68 0.78 -8.30 -0.80
N GLU A 69 1.51 -9.26 -0.24
CA GLU A 69 2.78 -9.75 -0.79
C GLU A 69 2.54 -10.72 -1.97
N LYS A 70 3.45 -10.75 -2.96
CA LYS A 70 3.35 -11.57 -4.17
C LYS A 70 4.62 -12.33 -4.54
#